data_AF-A0A348MK83-F1
#
_entry.id   AF-A0A348MK83-F1
#
_cell.length_a   1.000
_cell.length_b   1.000
_cell.length_c   1.000
_cell.angle_alpha   90.00
_cell.angle_beta   90.00
_cell.angle_gamma   90.00
#
_symmetry.space_group_name_H-M   'P 1'
#
loop_
_entity.id
_entity.type
_entity.pdbx_description
1 polymer ?
#
loop_
_entity_poly.entity_id
_entity_poly.type
_entity_poly.pdbx_seq_one_letter_code
_entity_poly.pdbx_strand_id
1 'polypeptide(L)'
;MVFSLINSYHLFQTKEHTRRRCRACRLEAAIMMAKRGHKVYIWEKEDHIGGALKLATLPPGKEKLQWLLDYYSNMTKKLGIQISLNKEATEENIDNFIPDTVILAYGSRAFIPPIKGINNKNSITFEKILNGTIKITNKKVIVGGGGLVGCETALYLASKGNDVTILEMLSEIAGGMEKISKNYLLKELSEGNVKYFVNSPIKEITENFVIFGEGNSIEMDYFVVSFGGVSDHNLYEKTKTKYETYLIGDALKPNKIIDAVHTGFAIGKIV
;
A
#
# COMPACT_ATOMS: atom_id res chain seq x y z
N MET A 1 12.81 -23.89 -18.78
CA MET A 1 11.62 -24.72 -19.11
C MET A 1 11.32 -25.57 -17.89
N VAL A 2 10.17 -25.44 -17.22
CA VAL A 2 9.81 -26.33 -16.10
C VAL A 2 8.31 -26.65 -16.10
N PHE A 3 8.01 -27.95 -16.08
CA PHE A 3 6.72 -28.63 -16.00
C PHE A 3 6.91 -29.83 -15.05
N SER A 4 5.90 -30.17 -14.23
CA SER A 4 5.43 -31.55 -13.90
C SER A 4 4.70 -31.67 -12.53
N LEU A 5 3.43 -32.12 -12.62
CA LEU A 5 2.58 -32.99 -11.76
C LEU A 5 2.46 -32.89 -10.22
N ILE A 6 1.20 -32.67 -9.79
CA ILE A 6 0.34 -33.41 -8.83
C ILE A 6 0.99 -34.11 -7.61
N ASN A 7 0.69 -33.64 -6.39
CA ASN A 7 -0.11 -34.40 -5.40
C ASN A 7 -0.55 -33.57 -4.19
N SER A 8 -1.70 -33.98 -3.66
CA SER A 8 -2.53 -33.48 -2.55
C SER A 8 -1.87 -33.51 -1.16
N TYR A 9 -2.25 -32.58 -0.27
CA TYR A 9 -2.94 -32.80 1.03
C TYR A 9 -2.90 -31.57 1.96
N HIS A 10 -3.95 -31.45 2.77
CA HIS A 10 -4.28 -30.42 3.77
C HIS A 10 -3.26 -30.26 4.93
N LEU A 11 -3.21 -29.10 5.62
CA LEU A 11 -3.93 -28.78 6.88
C LEU A 11 -3.27 -27.60 7.67
N PHE A 12 -4.05 -26.54 7.92
CA PHE A 12 -4.16 -25.62 9.07
C PHE A 12 -2.97 -25.02 9.90
N GLN A 13 -3.18 -23.71 10.20
CA GLN A 13 -2.93 -22.91 11.43
C GLN A 13 -1.77 -21.87 11.54
N THR A 14 -2.14 -20.62 11.22
CA THR A 14 -2.08 -19.36 12.01
C THR A 14 -0.85 -19.00 12.88
N LYS A 15 -0.25 -17.83 12.58
CA LYS A 15 0.01 -16.73 13.54
C LYS A 15 0.14 -15.39 12.79
N GLU A 16 -0.55 -14.37 13.29
CA GLU A 16 -0.70 -13.04 12.68
C GLU A 16 0.60 -12.23 12.71
N HIS A 17 1.20 -12.01 11.54
CA HIS A 17 2.04 -10.84 11.27
C HIS A 17 1.60 -10.18 9.96
N THR A 18 1.39 -8.88 10.01
CA THR A 18 0.74 -8.06 8.97
C THR A 18 1.51 -7.99 7.64
N ARG A 19 1.25 -8.95 6.75
CA ARG A 19 0.56 -8.83 5.44
C ARG A 19 1.21 -7.99 4.29
N ARG A 20 1.76 -8.65 3.24
CA ARG A 20 2.42 -8.02 2.05
C ARG A 20 1.77 -8.32 0.67
N ARG A 21 1.48 -7.32 -0.18
CA ARG A 21 0.47 -7.31 -1.30
C ARG A 21 1.04 -7.33 -2.74
N CYS A 22 0.24 -7.64 -3.78
CA CYS A 22 0.62 -7.62 -5.22
C CYS A 22 0.54 -6.20 -5.79
N ARG A 23 1.58 -5.68 -6.43
CA ARG A 23 1.63 -4.26 -6.85
C ARG A 23 1.92 -4.08 -8.34
N ALA A 24 1.75 -2.85 -8.83
CA ALA A 24 2.01 -2.46 -10.21
C ALA A 24 3.40 -2.90 -10.71
N CYS A 25 4.44 -2.77 -9.87
CA CYS A 25 5.80 -3.23 -10.21
C CYS A 25 5.87 -4.72 -10.57
N ARG A 26 5.18 -5.58 -9.81
CA ARG A 26 5.15 -7.03 -10.04
C ARG A 26 4.48 -7.37 -11.36
N LEU A 27 3.35 -6.72 -11.64
CA LEU A 27 2.56 -6.95 -12.84
C LEU A 27 3.32 -6.46 -14.08
N GLU A 28 3.98 -5.31 -14.01
CA GLU A 28 4.80 -4.79 -15.11
C GLU A 28 6.02 -5.70 -15.38
N ALA A 29 6.76 -6.11 -14.34
CA ALA A 29 7.86 -7.04 -14.48
C ALA A 29 7.42 -8.36 -15.12
N ALA A 30 6.30 -8.91 -14.65
CA ALA A 30 5.75 -10.15 -15.18
C ALA A 30 5.37 -10.05 -16.66
N ILE A 31 4.73 -8.95 -17.08
CA ILE A 31 4.38 -8.70 -18.48
C ILE A 31 5.64 -8.61 -19.34
N MET A 32 6.68 -7.88 -18.89
CA MET A 32 7.93 -7.76 -19.64
C MET A 32 8.65 -9.11 -19.79
N MET A 33 8.79 -9.87 -18.71
CA MET A 33 9.39 -11.20 -18.74
C MET A 33 8.59 -12.18 -19.61
N ALA A 34 7.26 -12.18 -19.52
CA ALA A 34 6.43 -13.05 -20.35
C ALA A 34 6.54 -12.68 -21.84
N LYS A 35 6.60 -11.39 -22.19
CA LYS A 35 6.87 -10.94 -23.58
C LYS A 35 8.23 -11.39 -24.10
N ARG A 36 9.21 -11.60 -23.21
CA ARG A 36 10.55 -12.11 -23.53
C ARG A 36 10.62 -13.65 -23.57
N GLY A 37 9.51 -14.33 -23.31
CA GLY A 37 9.42 -15.79 -23.41
C GLY A 37 9.64 -16.54 -22.09
N HIS A 38 9.80 -15.83 -20.97
CA HIS A 38 9.92 -16.48 -19.66
C HIS A 38 8.56 -17.04 -19.21
N LYS A 39 8.60 -18.17 -18.49
CA LYS A 39 7.43 -18.73 -17.83
C LYS A 39 7.26 -18.07 -16.47
N VAL A 40 6.29 -17.16 -16.35
CA VAL A 40 6.12 -16.33 -15.16
C VAL A 40 5.00 -16.85 -14.27
N TYR A 41 5.29 -16.93 -12.97
CA TYR A 41 4.35 -17.26 -11.90
C TYR A 41 4.27 -16.09 -10.93
N ILE A 42 3.04 -15.68 -10.61
CA ILE A 42 2.75 -14.66 -9.61
C ILE A 42 2.03 -15.33 -8.46
N TRP A 43 2.55 -15.21 -7.25
CA TRP A 43 1.80 -15.52 -6.04
C TRP A 43 1.32 -14.24 -5.39
N GLU A 44 0.05 -14.21 -5.02
CA GLU A 44 -0.56 -13.11 -4.30
C GLU A 44 -1.40 -13.60 -3.14
N LYS A 45 -1.16 -13.02 -1.95
CA LYS A 45 -1.85 -13.43 -0.72
C LYS A 45 -3.32 -13.00 -0.64
N GLU A 46 -3.72 -11.95 -1.34
CA GLU A 46 -5.10 -11.48 -1.37
C GLU A 46 -5.87 -12.24 -2.47
N ASP A 47 -7.20 -12.15 -2.44
CA ASP A 47 -8.10 -12.72 -3.43
C ASP A 47 -8.20 -11.89 -4.73
N HIS A 48 -7.31 -10.91 -4.89
CA HIS A 48 -7.29 -10.00 -6.03
C HIS A 48 -5.87 -9.49 -6.32
N ILE A 49 -5.63 -9.06 -7.56
CA ILE A 49 -4.39 -8.36 -7.94
C ILE A 49 -4.45 -6.87 -7.60
N GLY A 50 -3.32 -6.17 -7.74
CA GLY A 50 -3.26 -4.70 -7.72
C GLY A 50 -2.81 -4.08 -6.39
N GLY A 51 -3.09 -4.71 -5.24
CA GLY A 51 -2.53 -4.29 -3.95
C GLY A 51 -2.68 -2.80 -3.68
N ALA A 52 -1.57 -2.07 -3.51
CA ALA A 52 -1.63 -0.62 -3.26
C ALA A 52 -2.26 0.18 -4.43
N LEU A 53 -2.10 -0.28 -5.68
CA LEU A 53 -2.77 0.34 -6.83
C LEU A 53 -4.29 0.24 -6.71
N LYS A 54 -4.82 -0.91 -6.25
CA LYS A 54 -6.26 -1.07 -6.03
C LYS A 54 -6.79 -0.13 -4.95
N LEU A 55 -6.02 0.12 -3.87
CA LEU A 55 -6.44 1.08 -2.86
C LEU A 55 -6.40 2.52 -3.38
N ALA A 56 -5.44 2.83 -4.26
CA ALA A 56 -5.30 4.15 -4.84
C ALA A 56 -6.44 4.52 -5.80
N THR A 57 -7.26 3.57 -6.27
CA THR A 57 -8.43 3.85 -7.11
C THR A 57 -9.65 4.33 -6.32
N LEU A 58 -9.61 4.25 -4.99
CA LEU A 58 -10.77 4.45 -4.11
C LEU A 58 -11.01 5.91 -3.69
N PRO A 59 -9.97 6.74 -3.48
CA PRO A 59 -10.16 8.16 -3.26
C PRO A 59 -10.89 8.83 -4.44
N PRO A 60 -11.75 9.85 -4.18
CA PRO A 60 -12.42 10.61 -5.23
C PRO A 60 -11.43 11.19 -6.26
N GLY A 61 -11.81 11.20 -7.55
CA GLY A 61 -10.99 11.76 -8.62
C GLY A 61 -9.88 10.84 -9.14
N LYS A 62 -9.73 9.64 -8.56
CA LYS A 62 -8.71 8.64 -8.93
C LYS A 62 -9.25 7.42 -9.65
N GLU A 63 -10.48 7.49 -10.13
CA GLU A 63 -11.18 6.38 -10.78
C GLU A 63 -10.43 5.89 -12.02
N LYS A 64 -9.74 6.80 -12.74
CA LYS A 64 -8.93 6.46 -13.93
C LYS A 64 -7.73 5.56 -13.61
N LEU A 65 -7.28 5.46 -12.36
CA LEU A 65 -6.26 4.47 -11.99
C LEU A 65 -6.75 3.03 -12.16
N GLN A 66 -8.07 2.82 -12.18
CA GLN A 66 -8.66 1.53 -12.52
C GLN A 66 -8.26 1.08 -13.93
N TRP A 67 -8.10 1.99 -14.90
CA TRP A 67 -7.66 1.64 -16.26
C TRP A 67 -6.28 0.98 -16.27
N LEU A 68 -5.38 1.40 -15.39
CA LEU A 68 -4.07 0.77 -15.26
C LEU A 68 -4.18 -0.65 -14.68
N LEU A 69 -5.05 -0.85 -13.69
CA LEU A 69 -5.32 -2.18 -13.14
C LEU A 69 -5.97 -3.10 -14.17
N ASP A 70 -6.90 -2.57 -14.98
CA ASP A 70 -7.56 -3.28 -16.07
C ASP A 70 -6.57 -3.66 -17.18
N TYR A 71 -5.65 -2.74 -17.53
CA TYR A 71 -4.54 -3.04 -18.43
C TYR A 71 -3.71 -4.23 -17.93
N TYR A 72 -3.29 -4.22 -16.66
CA TYR A 72 -2.52 -5.33 -16.09
C TYR A 72 -3.32 -6.64 -16.08
N SER A 73 -4.60 -6.59 -15.70
CA SER A 73 -5.49 -7.76 -15.72
C SER A 73 -5.60 -8.36 -17.13
N ASN A 74 -5.80 -7.52 -18.15
CA ASN A 74 -5.93 -7.97 -19.53
C ASN A 74 -4.61 -8.49 -20.10
N MET A 75 -3.50 -7.82 -19.81
CA MET A 75 -2.19 -8.22 -20.31
C MET A 75 -1.69 -9.53 -19.68
N THR A 76 -1.91 -9.72 -18.38
CA THR A 76 -1.54 -10.97 -17.71
C THR A 76 -2.31 -12.17 -18.26
N LYS A 77 -3.61 -12.00 -18.53
CA LYS A 77 -4.42 -13.01 -19.23
C LYS A 77 -3.92 -13.26 -20.66
N LYS A 78 -3.71 -12.20 -21.44
CA LYS A 78 -3.26 -12.29 -22.84
C LYS A 78 -1.92 -13.02 -22.98
N LEU A 79 -1.02 -12.85 -22.02
CA LEU A 79 0.32 -13.46 -22.02
C LEU A 79 0.37 -14.82 -21.31
N GLY A 80 -0.76 -15.33 -20.81
CA GLY A 80 -0.82 -16.63 -20.13
C GLY A 80 -0.02 -16.67 -18.81
N ILE A 81 0.14 -15.53 -18.14
CA ILE A 81 0.85 -15.45 -16.85
C ILE A 81 0.02 -16.18 -15.79
N GLN A 82 0.65 -17.10 -15.05
CA GLN A 82 -0.04 -17.87 -14.03
C GLN A 82 -0.08 -17.09 -12.72
N ILE A 83 -1.29 -16.78 -12.24
CA ILE A 83 -1.50 -16.03 -11.00
C ILE A 83 -2.20 -16.94 -9.98
N SER A 84 -1.52 -17.20 -8.87
CA SER A 84 -2.09 -17.89 -7.69
C SER A 84 -2.49 -16.84 -6.65
N LEU A 85 -3.79 -16.57 -6.57
CA LEU A 85 -4.39 -15.74 -5.52
C LEU A 85 -4.50 -16.53 -4.20
N ASN A 86 -4.69 -15.83 -3.08
CA ASN A 86 -4.67 -16.42 -1.74
C ASN A 86 -3.42 -17.27 -1.43
N LYS A 87 -2.29 -16.98 -2.10
CA LYS A 87 -1.01 -17.64 -1.92
C LYS A 87 0.05 -16.63 -1.52
N GLU A 88 0.40 -16.62 -0.25
CA GLU A 88 1.53 -15.83 0.25
C GLU A 88 2.85 -16.46 -0.15
N ALA A 89 3.86 -15.66 -0.52
CA ALA A 89 5.22 -16.15 -0.76
C ALA A 89 5.97 -16.26 0.58
N THR A 90 6.37 -17.47 0.95
CA THR A 90 7.18 -17.78 2.12
C THR A 90 8.50 -18.41 1.67
N GLU A 91 9.52 -18.40 2.52
CA GLU A 91 10.77 -19.10 2.22
C GLU A 91 10.51 -20.58 1.89
N GLU A 92 9.70 -21.24 2.70
CA GLU A 92 9.33 -22.66 2.53
C GLU A 92 8.70 -22.95 1.15
N ASN A 93 7.70 -22.15 0.72
CA ASN A 93 7.04 -22.44 -0.53
C ASN A 93 7.83 -22.00 -1.77
N ILE A 94 8.75 -21.03 -1.63
CA ILE A 94 9.76 -20.73 -2.64
C ILE A 94 10.73 -21.90 -2.77
N ASP A 95 11.23 -22.41 -1.64
CA ASP A 95 12.16 -23.55 -1.59
C ASP A 95 11.52 -24.81 -2.19
N ASN A 96 10.22 -25.04 -1.94
CA ASN A 96 9.46 -26.15 -2.56
C ASN A 96 9.18 -25.93 -4.05
N PHE A 97 9.16 -24.69 -4.54
CA PHE A 97 8.90 -24.38 -5.94
C PHE A 97 10.17 -24.38 -6.81
N ILE A 98 11.33 -24.10 -6.20
CA ILE A 98 12.65 -24.11 -6.84
C ILE A 98 12.68 -23.24 -8.12
N PRO A 99 12.48 -21.91 -8.01
CA PRO A 99 12.53 -21.02 -9.17
C PRO A 99 13.97 -20.75 -9.64
N ASP A 100 14.15 -20.47 -10.94
CA ASP A 100 15.42 -19.97 -11.48
C ASP A 100 15.74 -18.56 -10.92
N THR A 101 14.73 -17.70 -10.86
CA THR A 101 14.82 -16.30 -10.40
C THR A 101 13.64 -15.94 -9.51
N VAL A 102 13.91 -15.20 -8.43
CA VAL A 102 12.89 -14.69 -7.50
C VAL A 102 12.78 -13.18 -7.61
N ILE A 103 11.59 -12.66 -7.93
CA ILE A 103 11.31 -11.21 -7.89
C ILE A 103 10.38 -10.90 -6.73
N LEU A 104 10.92 -10.23 -5.72
CA LEU A 104 10.23 -9.80 -4.53
C LEU A 104 9.64 -8.40 -4.73
N ALA A 105 8.31 -8.36 -4.79
CA ALA A 105 7.55 -7.15 -5.12
C ALA A 105 6.35 -7.00 -4.16
N TYR A 106 6.58 -7.21 -2.87
CA TYR A 106 5.54 -7.31 -1.84
C TYR A 106 5.19 -5.98 -1.17
N GLY A 107 5.99 -4.95 -1.48
CA GLY A 107 5.79 -3.56 -1.11
C GLY A 107 6.12 -3.18 0.34
N SER A 108 5.60 -2.04 0.78
CA SER A 108 5.76 -1.51 2.13
C SER A 108 4.53 -1.71 3.02
N ARG A 109 4.72 -1.63 4.33
CA ARG A 109 3.67 -1.60 5.36
C ARG A 109 3.54 -0.19 5.93
N ALA A 110 2.38 0.18 6.48
CA ALA A 110 2.22 1.44 7.21
C ALA A 110 3.30 1.61 8.28
N PHE A 111 3.88 2.80 8.35
CA PHE A 111 4.78 3.20 9.41
C PHE A 111 3.96 3.59 10.65
N ILE A 112 4.23 2.92 11.77
CA ILE A 112 3.61 3.21 13.07
C ILE A 112 4.70 3.81 13.96
N PRO A 113 4.75 5.15 14.13
CA PRO A 113 5.70 5.80 15.02
C PRO A 113 5.38 5.48 16.50
N PRO A 114 6.36 5.59 17.41
CA PRO A 114 6.18 5.32 18.83
C PRO A 114 5.44 6.47 19.55
N ILE A 115 4.23 6.80 19.10
CA ILE A 115 3.36 7.80 19.71
C ILE A 115 2.53 7.12 20.80
N LYS A 116 2.45 7.74 21.98
CA LYS A 116 1.63 7.23 23.08
C LYS A 116 0.17 7.09 22.64
N GLY A 117 -0.41 5.91 22.83
CA GLY A 117 -1.80 5.59 22.48
C GLY A 117 -2.08 5.38 20.98
N ILE A 118 -1.05 5.29 20.12
CA ILE A 118 -1.23 4.97 18.70
C ILE A 118 -1.84 3.57 18.45
N ASN A 119 -1.77 2.68 19.43
CA ASN A 119 -2.33 1.33 19.36
C ASN A 119 -3.71 1.21 20.03
N ASN A 120 -4.34 2.33 20.40
CA ASN A 120 -5.70 2.34 20.94
C ASN A 120 -6.70 1.78 19.92
N LYS A 121 -7.83 1.26 20.40
CA LYS A 121 -8.88 0.67 19.55
C LYS A 121 -9.39 1.62 18.46
N ASN A 122 -9.41 2.92 18.73
CA ASN A 122 -9.89 3.96 17.81
C ASN A 122 -8.79 4.46 16.85
N SER A 123 -7.57 3.93 16.94
CA SER A 123 -6.46 4.23 16.04
C SER A 123 -6.39 3.20 14.92
N ILE A 124 -6.73 3.64 13.71
CA ILE A 124 -6.96 2.79 12.54
C ILE A 124 -5.96 3.16 11.45
N THR A 125 -5.33 2.19 10.79
CA THR A 125 -4.46 2.49 9.66
C THR A 125 -5.29 2.86 8.42
N PHE A 126 -4.78 3.77 7.59
CA PHE A 126 -5.47 4.25 6.39
C PHE A 126 -5.93 3.11 5.47
N GLU A 127 -5.18 2.00 5.41
CA GLU A 127 -5.53 0.88 4.53
C GLU A 127 -6.83 0.20 4.96
N LYS A 128 -7.10 0.08 6.27
CA LYS A 128 -8.35 -0.52 6.77
C LYS A 128 -9.56 0.35 6.44
N ILE A 129 -9.36 1.65 6.30
CA ILE A 129 -10.38 2.61 5.87
C ILE A 129 -10.62 2.47 4.37
N LEU A 130 -9.56 2.62 3.57
CA LEU A 130 -9.68 2.61 2.11
C LEU A 130 -10.18 1.26 1.60
N ASN A 131 -9.70 0.14 2.13
CA ASN A 131 -10.15 -1.18 1.69
C ASN A 131 -11.57 -1.56 2.18
N GLY A 132 -12.23 -0.68 2.95
CA GLY A 132 -13.59 -0.89 3.45
C GLY A 132 -13.72 -1.86 4.61
N THR A 133 -12.62 -2.32 5.21
CA THR A 133 -12.64 -3.17 6.43
C THR A 133 -13.30 -2.44 7.59
N ILE A 134 -13.02 -1.14 7.71
CA ILE A 134 -13.62 -0.25 8.69
C ILE A 134 -14.29 0.90 7.94
N LYS A 135 -15.59 1.08 8.19
CA LYS A 135 -16.40 2.15 7.62
C LYS A 135 -16.69 3.15 8.73
N ILE A 136 -16.39 4.42 8.47
CA ILE A 136 -16.61 5.53 9.40
C ILE A 136 -17.50 6.55 8.69
N THR A 137 -18.59 6.94 9.33
CA THR A 137 -19.59 7.89 8.81
C THR A 137 -20.13 8.74 9.94
N ASN A 138 -20.32 10.04 9.71
CA ASN A 138 -20.85 10.99 10.71
C ASN A 138 -20.01 11.03 12.01
N LYS A 139 -18.68 11.04 11.88
CA LYS A 139 -17.73 11.06 13.00
C LYS A 139 -16.69 12.17 12.85
N LYS A 140 -16.07 12.55 13.98
CA LYS A 140 -14.88 13.41 14.04
C LYS A 140 -13.64 12.54 13.82
N VAL A 141 -12.91 12.78 12.75
CA VAL A 141 -11.76 11.95 12.37
C VAL A 141 -10.50 12.80 12.24
N ILE A 142 -9.44 12.38 12.93
CA ILE A 142 -8.11 12.97 12.79
C ILE A 142 -7.27 12.08 11.90
N VAL A 143 -6.72 12.64 10.82
CA VAL A 143 -5.74 11.95 9.96
C VAL A 143 -4.34 12.42 10.35
N GLY A 144 -3.54 11.51 10.90
CA GLY A 144 -2.13 11.76 11.23
C GLY A 144 -1.23 11.56 10.02
N GLY A 145 -0.59 12.65 9.58
CA GLY A 145 0.22 12.70 8.38
C GLY A 145 -0.54 13.31 7.19
N GLY A 146 -0.03 14.42 6.68
CA GLY A 146 -0.56 15.20 5.57
C GLY A 146 0.17 14.95 4.25
N GLY A 147 0.87 13.82 4.10
CA GLY A 147 1.37 13.38 2.79
C GLY A 147 0.23 13.06 1.79
N LEU A 148 0.60 12.69 0.56
CA LEU A 148 -0.35 12.35 -0.52
C LEU A 148 -1.47 11.40 -0.06
N VAL A 149 -1.09 10.27 0.55
CA VAL A 149 -2.03 9.25 1.02
C VAL A 149 -2.92 9.77 2.15
N GLY A 150 -2.38 10.60 3.05
CA GLY A 150 -3.13 11.19 4.15
C GLY A 150 -4.21 12.15 3.66
N CYS A 151 -3.85 13.04 2.71
CA CYS A 151 -4.79 13.96 2.08
C CYS A 151 -5.90 13.22 1.33
N GLU A 152 -5.57 12.17 0.57
CA GLU A 152 -6.55 11.36 -0.16
C GLU A 152 -7.46 10.56 0.76
N THR A 153 -6.91 10.04 1.84
CA THR A 153 -7.71 9.35 2.87
C THR A 153 -8.65 10.33 3.56
N ALA A 154 -8.21 11.56 3.82
CA ALA A 154 -9.03 12.60 4.39
C ALA A 154 -10.19 13.00 3.45
N LEU A 155 -9.93 13.18 2.16
CA LEU A 155 -10.96 13.42 1.14
C LEU A 155 -11.97 12.27 1.07
N TYR A 156 -11.47 11.04 1.04
CA TYR A 156 -12.34 9.86 1.04
C TYR A 156 -13.26 9.86 2.26
N LEU A 157 -12.72 10.08 3.46
CA LEU A 157 -13.52 10.13 4.69
C LEU A 157 -14.51 11.30 4.71
N ALA A 158 -14.12 12.48 4.24
CA ALA A 158 -15.00 13.64 4.13
C ALA A 158 -16.17 13.35 3.18
N SER A 159 -15.91 12.68 2.05
CA SER A 159 -16.96 12.24 1.11
C SER A 159 -17.98 11.25 1.72
N LYS A 160 -17.66 10.66 2.89
CA LYS A 160 -18.56 9.78 3.67
C LYS A 160 -19.26 10.51 4.82
N GLY A 161 -19.24 11.84 4.84
CA GLY A 161 -19.95 12.66 5.83
C GLY A 161 -19.23 12.81 7.17
N ASN A 162 -17.91 12.64 7.22
CA ASN A 162 -17.13 12.83 8.44
C ASN A 162 -16.60 14.26 8.56
N ASP A 163 -16.44 14.77 9.79
CA ASP A 163 -15.68 16.00 10.08
C ASP A 163 -14.21 15.61 10.18
N VAL A 164 -13.43 15.95 9.16
CA VAL A 164 -12.06 15.47 9.02
C VAL A 164 -11.07 16.61 9.23
N THR A 165 -10.07 16.35 10.07
CA THR A 165 -8.93 17.23 10.27
C THR A 165 -7.62 16.49 10.06
N ILE A 166 -6.71 17.04 9.28
CA ILE A 166 -5.35 16.52 9.07
C ILE A 166 -4.38 17.19 10.05
N LEU A 167 -3.54 16.40 10.71
CA LEU A 167 -2.40 16.91 11.48
C LEU A 167 -1.10 16.53 10.80
N GLU A 168 -0.34 17.54 10.36
CA GLU A 168 0.95 17.40 9.70
C GLU A 168 2.03 18.07 10.53
N MET A 169 3.14 17.36 10.74
CA MET A 169 4.28 17.85 11.52
C MET A 169 5.14 18.85 10.73
N LEU A 170 5.13 18.75 9.39
CA LEU A 170 5.87 19.63 8.50
C LEU A 170 5.10 20.93 8.23
N SER A 171 5.78 21.89 7.59
CA SER A 171 5.25 23.21 7.27
C SER A 171 4.21 23.20 6.14
N GLU A 172 4.04 22.07 5.45
CA GLU A 172 3.06 21.92 4.38
C GLU A 172 2.49 20.50 4.31
N ILE A 173 1.24 20.42 3.87
CA ILE A 173 0.63 19.16 3.42
C ILE A 173 0.90 18.93 1.93
N ALA A 174 0.67 17.70 1.47
CA ALA A 174 0.88 17.29 0.09
C ALA A 174 2.32 17.58 -0.40
N GLY A 175 3.30 17.47 0.51
CA GLY A 175 4.71 17.73 0.21
C GLY A 175 5.25 16.82 -0.89
N GLY A 176 6.10 17.37 -1.78
CA GLY A 176 6.71 16.62 -2.89
C GLY A 176 5.76 16.29 -4.05
N MET A 177 4.54 16.85 -4.06
CA MET A 177 3.65 16.83 -5.23
C MET A 177 4.01 17.93 -6.23
N GLU A 178 3.75 17.66 -7.51
CA GLU A 178 3.81 18.66 -8.57
C GLU A 178 2.74 19.76 -8.31
N LYS A 179 3.07 21.01 -8.64
CA LYS A 179 2.33 22.20 -8.19
C LYS A 179 0.88 22.24 -8.66
N ILE A 180 0.60 21.90 -9.92
CA ILE A 180 -0.76 21.89 -10.48
C ILE A 180 -1.59 20.83 -9.75
N SER A 181 -1.05 19.63 -9.61
CA SER A 181 -1.71 18.51 -8.93
C SER A 181 -1.95 18.81 -7.44
N LYS A 182 -0.98 19.46 -6.78
CA LYS A 182 -1.10 19.91 -5.39
C LYS A 182 -2.20 20.96 -5.23
N ASN A 183 -2.24 21.97 -6.09
CA ASN A 183 -3.26 23.01 -6.04
C ASN A 183 -4.66 22.44 -6.24
N TYR A 184 -4.81 21.47 -7.14
CA TYR A 184 -6.07 20.77 -7.35
C TYR A 184 -6.50 20.00 -6.09
N LEU A 185 -5.58 19.23 -5.49
CA LEU A 185 -5.85 18.49 -4.24
C LEU A 185 -6.24 19.42 -3.07
N LEU A 186 -5.54 20.55 -2.92
CA LEU A 186 -5.87 21.54 -1.89
C LEU A 186 -7.24 22.16 -2.11
N LYS A 187 -7.63 22.40 -3.36
CA LYS A 187 -8.97 22.86 -3.71
C LYS A 187 -10.02 21.83 -3.32
N GLU A 188 -9.83 20.55 -3.67
CA GLU A 188 -10.76 19.47 -3.29
C GLU A 188 -10.88 19.33 -1.76
N LEU A 189 -9.77 19.45 -1.03
CA LEU A 189 -9.79 19.41 0.44
C LEU A 189 -10.64 20.55 1.01
N SER A 190 -10.48 21.76 0.46
CA SER A 190 -11.25 22.94 0.84
C SER A 190 -12.75 22.76 0.54
N GLU A 191 -13.10 22.32 -0.67
CA GLU A 191 -14.49 22.06 -1.08
C GLU A 191 -15.14 20.93 -0.27
N GLY A 192 -14.34 19.95 0.16
CA GLY A 192 -14.74 18.88 1.08
C GLY A 192 -14.80 19.30 2.56
N ASN A 193 -14.56 20.58 2.88
CA ASN A 193 -14.49 21.11 4.25
C ASN A 193 -13.47 20.39 5.16
N VAL A 194 -12.39 19.85 4.57
CA VAL A 194 -11.31 19.20 5.32
C VAL A 194 -10.40 20.27 5.91
N LYS A 195 -10.28 20.27 7.24
CA LYS A 195 -9.36 21.16 7.97
C LYS A 195 -7.98 20.54 8.01
N TYR A 196 -6.94 21.35 8.11
CA TYR A 196 -5.60 20.84 8.37
C TYR A 196 -4.78 21.80 9.22
N PHE A 197 -3.87 21.23 10.01
CA PHE A 197 -2.84 21.96 10.74
C PHE A 197 -1.46 21.46 10.33
N VAL A 198 -0.58 22.42 10.01
CA VAL A 198 0.84 22.19 9.73
C VAL A 198 1.67 22.52 10.98
N ASN A 199 2.95 22.16 10.99
CA ASN A 199 3.85 22.34 12.15
C ASN A 199 3.25 21.77 13.45
N SER A 200 2.49 20.68 13.33
CA SER A 200 1.61 20.15 14.36
C SER A 200 2.00 18.71 14.72
N PRO A 201 3.19 18.49 15.32
CA PRO A 201 3.63 17.16 15.70
C PRO A 201 2.72 16.56 16.77
N ILE A 202 2.22 15.34 16.54
CA ILE A 202 1.36 14.63 17.49
C ILE A 202 2.22 14.08 18.64
N LYS A 203 1.74 14.27 19.87
CA LYS A 203 2.42 13.84 21.10
C LYS A 203 1.75 12.61 21.72
N GLU A 204 0.42 12.64 21.80
CA GLU A 204 -0.36 11.59 22.43
C GLU A 204 -1.73 11.47 21.76
N ILE A 205 -2.19 10.22 21.64
CA ILE A 205 -3.51 9.85 21.14
C ILE A 205 -4.24 9.19 22.30
N THR A 206 -5.26 9.84 22.84
CA THR A 206 -6.12 9.26 23.88
C THR A 206 -7.31 8.56 23.24
N GLU A 207 -8.33 8.15 24.01
CA GLU A 207 -9.54 7.54 23.45
C GLU A 207 -10.40 8.56 22.68
N ASN A 208 -10.45 9.81 23.15
CA ASN A 208 -11.36 10.85 22.65
C ASN A 208 -10.64 12.12 22.16
N PHE A 209 -9.33 12.24 22.38
CA PHE A 209 -8.56 13.45 22.01
C PHE A 209 -7.20 13.11 21.42
N VAL A 210 -6.72 13.97 20.53
CA VAL A 210 -5.31 14.01 20.11
C VAL A 210 -4.64 15.24 20.71
N ILE A 211 -3.47 15.06 21.31
CA ILE A 211 -2.61 16.13 21.81
C ILE A 211 -1.48 16.35 20.81
N PHE A 212 -1.27 17.60 20.39
CA PHE A 212 -0.29 17.95 19.36
C PHE A 212 0.36 19.32 19.62
N GLY A 213 1.46 19.60 18.92
CA GLY A 213 2.21 20.86 19.05
C GLY A 213 2.70 21.09 20.49
N GLU A 214 2.48 22.30 20.98
CA GLU A 214 2.84 22.76 22.34
C GLU A 214 1.73 22.48 23.38
N GLY A 215 0.93 21.41 23.18
CA GLY A 215 -0.10 20.98 24.12
C GLY A 215 -1.54 21.30 23.70
N ASN A 216 -1.75 21.65 22.43
CA ASN A 216 -3.09 21.78 21.86
C ASN A 216 -3.80 20.43 21.86
N SER A 217 -5.13 20.44 22.02
CA SER A 217 -5.95 19.23 21.94
C SER A 217 -7.12 19.41 20.96
N ILE A 218 -7.45 18.32 20.25
CA ILE A 218 -8.63 18.24 19.39
C ILE A 218 -9.39 16.96 19.74
N GLU A 219 -10.71 17.08 19.90
CA GLU A 219 -11.61 15.95 20.12
C GLU A 219 -11.78 15.12 18.84
N MET A 220 -11.83 13.79 18.98
CA MET A 220 -12.00 12.86 17.88
C MET A 220 -12.75 11.60 18.32
N ASP A 221 -13.44 10.97 17.37
CA ASP A 221 -13.94 9.59 17.52
C ASP A 221 -12.90 8.57 17.04
N TYR A 222 -12.15 8.93 15.98
CA TYR A 222 -11.18 8.05 15.34
C TYR A 222 -9.89 8.78 14.97
N PHE A 223 -8.77 8.10 15.16
CA PHE A 223 -7.47 8.50 14.66
C PHE A 223 -7.08 7.62 13.48
N VAL A 224 -6.64 8.22 12.37
CA VAL A 224 -6.19 7.51 11.18
C VAL A 224 -4.68 7.66 11.04
N VAL A 225 -3.97 6.52 11.12
CA VAL A 225 -2.51 6.45 11.00
C VAL A 225 -2.12 6.46 9.52
N SER A 226 -1.49 7.55 9.07
CA SER A 226 -1.05 7.75 7.69
C SER A 226 0.35 8.40 7.58
N PHE A 227 1.31 7.92 8.38
CA PHE A 227 2.69 8.45 8.46
C PHE A 227 3.66 7.88 7.40
N GLY A 228 3.15 7.42 6.26
CA GLY A 228 3.94 6.78 5.21
C GLY A 228 4.15 5.28 5.45
N GLY A 229 5.16 4.71 4.78
CA GLY A 229 5.42 3.27 4.80
C GLY A 229 6.86 2.92 5.11
N VAL A 230 7.07 1.69 5.56
CA VAL A 230 8.39 1.08 5.78
C VAL A 230 8.49 -0.24 5.05
N SER A 231 9.68 -0.53 4.53
CA SER A 231 10.00 -1.77 3.84
C SER A 231 10.64 -2.76 4.79
N ASP A 232 10.33 -4.04 4.61
CA ASP A 232 10.90 -5.16 5.38
C ASP A 232 11.67 -6.03 4.39
N HIS A 233 12.95 -6.29 4.64
CA HIS A 233 13.83 -7.02 3.71
C HIS A 233 14.09 -8.47 4.15
N ASN A 234 13.44 -8.98 5.20
CA ASN A 234 13.75 -10.30 5.75
C ASN A 234 13.66 -11.44 4.72
N LEU A 235 12.62 -11.45 3.87
CA LEU A 235 12.47 -12.50 2.85
C LEU A 235 13.54 -12.38 1.76
N TYR A 236 13.92 -11.14 1.39
CA TYR A 236 15.01 -10.90 0.45
C TYR A 236 16.35 -11.41 0.97
N GLU A 237 16.66 -11.14 2.23
CA GLU A 237 17.90 -11.62 2.87
C GLU A 237 17.99 -13.16 2.87
N LYS A 238 16.85 -13.84 3.02
CA LYS A 238 16.75 -15.31 3.01
C LYS A 238 16.86 -15.91 1.61
N THR A 239 16.22 -15.31 0.61
CA THR A 239 16.19 -15.91 -0.74
C THR A 239 17.42 -15.59 -1.57
N LYS A 240 18.05 -14.41 -1.37
CA LYS A 240 19.23 -13.98 -2.14
C LYS A 240 20.46 -14.87 -1.97
N THR A 241 20.50 -15.69 -0.91
CA THR A 241 21.58 -16.65 -0.66
C THR A 241 21.39 -17.97 -1.41
N LYS A 242 20.18 -18.24 -1.91
CA LYS A 242 19.80 -19.51 -2.57
C LYS A 242 19.43 -19.33 -4.04
N TYR A 243 18.87 -18.18 -4.41
CA TYR A 243 18.35 -17.90 -5.75
C TYR A 243 18.81 -16.53 -6.23
N GLU A 244 18.87 -16.36 -7.55
CA GLU A 244 18.97 -15.03 -8.15
C GLU A 244 17.72 -14.23 -7.75
N THR A 245 17.90 -13.27 -6.84
CA THR A 245 16.79 -12.57 -6.19
C THR A 245 16.86 -11.07 -6.45
N TYR A 246 15.75 -10.49 -6.91
CA TYR A 246 15.58 -9.05 -7.09
C TYR A 246 14.51 -8.50 -6.14
N LEU A 247 14.75 -7.33 -5.56
CA LEU A 247 13.79 -6.60 -4.72
C LEU A 247 13.34 -5.32 -5.45
N ILE A 248 12.03 -5.14 -5.69
CA ILE A 248 11.52 -4.05 -6.54
C ILE A 248 10.34 -3.27 -5.93
N GLY A 249 10.12 -2.06 -6.46
CA GLY A 249 9.06 -1.15 -6.06
C GLY A 249 9.13 -0.79 -4.57
N ASP A 250 7.97 -0.63 -3.93
CA ASP A 250 7.89 -0.27 -2.51
C ASP A 250 8.54 -1.30 -1.57
N ALA A 251 8.83 -2.52 -2.05
CA ALA A 251 9.52 -3.54 -1.26
C ALA A 251 10.98 -3.15 -1.03
N LEU A 252 11.58 -2.44 -1.99
CA LEU A 252 12.92 -1.88 -1.91
C LEU A 252 12.90 -0.53 -1.17
N LYS A 253 12.01 0.37 -1.61
CA LYS A 253 11.84 1.69 -1.01
C LYS A 253 10.45 2.23 -1.34
N PRO A 254 9.65 2.67 -0.35
CA PRO A 254 8.32 3.23 -0.61
C PRO A 254 8.41 4.43 -1.55
N ASN A 255 7.59 4.43 -2.60
CA ASN A 255 7.58 5.52 -3.59
C ASN A 255 6.23 5.64 -4.31
N LYS A 256 6.18 6.43 -5.40
CA LYS A 256 4.96 6.64 -6.18
C LYS A 256 4.72 5.46 -7.14
N ILE A 257 3.49 5.38 -7.66
CA ILE A 257 3.08 4.33 -8.62
C ILE A 257 4.01 4.30 -9.83
N ILE A 258 4.42 5.47 -10.36
CA ILE A 258 5.31 5.56 -11.52
C ILE A 258 6.67 4.89 -11.27
N ASP A 259 7.26 5.08 -10.08
CA ASP A 259 8.53 4.45 -9.71
C ASP A 259 8.39 2.94 -9.57
N ALA A 260 7.26 2.47 -9.05
CA ALA A 260 6.94 1.05 -9.01
C ALA A 260 6.86 0.47 -10.44
N VAL A 261 6.15 1.14 -11.36
CA VAL A 261 6.07 0.71 -12.77
C VAL A 261 7.46 0.68 -13.40
N HIS A 262 8.26 1.74 -13.24
CA HIS A 262 9.61 1.83 -13.81
C HIS A 262 10.55 0.73 -13.32
N THR A 263 10.55 0.46 -12.01
CA THR A 263 11.37 -0.62 -11.44
C THR A 263 10.93 -2.01 -11.94
N GLY A 264 9.62 -2.22 -12.08
CA GLY A 264 9.07 -3.44 -12.69
C GLY A 264 9.52 -3.62 -14.13
N PHE A 265 9.39 -2.58 -14.94
CA PHE A 265 9.84 -2.57 -16.34
C PHE A 265 11.34 -2.84 -16.46
N ALA A 266 12.16 -2.15 -15.65
CA ALA A 266 13.61 -2.27 -15.70
C ALA A 266 14.07 -3.70 -15.38
N ILE A 267 13.59 -4.30 -14.28
CA ILE A 267 13.95 -5.69 -13.92
C ILE A 267 13.42 -6.67 -14.96
N GLY A 268 12.18 -6.48 -15.43
CA GLY A 268 11.63 -7.37 -16.46
C GLY A 268 12.34 -7.30 -17.81
N LYS A 269 13.19 -6.29 -18.06
CA LYS A 269 14.08 -6.23 -19.24
C LYS A 269 15.45 -6.86 -19.02
N ILE A 270 15.94 -6.86 -17.77
CA ILE A 270 17.28 -7.33 -17.41
C ILE A 270 17.27 -8.84 -17.25
N VAL A 271 16.23 -9.37 -16.59
CA VAL A 271 15.95 -10.82 -16.51
C VAL A 271 15.55 -11.33 -17.90
#